data_AF-X1UJM0-F1
#
_entry.id   AF-X1UJM0-F1
#
_cell.length_a   1.000
_cell.length_b   1.000
_cell.length_c   1.000
_cell.angle_alpha   90.00
_cell.angle_beta   90.00
_cell.angle_gamma   90.00
#
_symmetry.space_group_name_H-M   'P 1'
#
loop_
_entity.id
_entity.type
_entity.pdbx_description
1 polymer ?
#
loop_
_entity_poly.entity_id
_entity_poly.type
_entity_poly.pdbx_seq_one_letter_code
_entity_poly.pdbx_strand_id
1 'polypeptide(L)'
;ILGTGGAWLLLKLYKTKIVTVNQTVKSRLYDYITELVIDGWKADDREAKSLEYRLESITLHGLAEPTKPLRGQFSAISKDIWQSSQPLFYIENMAISGITLKPFVKVRLASSYMHLHVNLGDTLRGVSKNKKRKAIRYGKPLPQTIEETIISLVNKAVTDYLAH
;
A
#
# COMPACT_ATOMS: atom_id res chain seq x y z
N ILE A 1 -29.96 -33.29 -54.11
CA ILE A 1 -29.62 -32.30 -53.05
C ILE A 1 -28.12 -32.09 -53.13
N LEU A 2 -27.71 -30.93 -53.65
CA LEU A 2 -26.32 -30.49 -53.82
C LEU A 2 -25.71 -30.16 -52.45
N GLY A 3 -24.44 -30.49 -52.25
CA GLY A 3 -23.71 -30.14 -51.03
C GLY A 3 -22.21 -30.44 -51.17
N THR A 4 -21.51 -29.54 -51.85
CA THR A 4 -20.05 -29.49 -52.01
C THR A 4 -19.36 -29.35 -50.64
N GLY A 5 -18.75 -30.42 -50.15
CA GLY A 5 -17.90 -30.39 -48.96
C GLY A 5 -16.56 -29.74 -49.28
N GLY A 6 -16.35 -28.51 -48.79
CA GLY A 6 -15.12 -27.74 -48.98
C GLY A 6 -13.91 -28.46 -48.38
N ALA A 7 -12.87 -28.61 -49.18
CA ALA A 7 -11.58 -29.15 -48.75
C ALA A 7 -10.87 -28.14 -47.84
N TRP A 8 -10.58 -28.55 -46.60
CA TRP A 8 -9.81 -27.77 -45.65
C TRP A 8 -8.33 -27.78 -46.05
N LEU A 9 -7.82 -26.67 -46.60
CA LEU A 9 -6.39 -26.47 -46.84
C LEU A 9 -5.69 -26.18 -45.50
N LEU A 10 -5.00 -27.19 -44.96
CA LEU A 10 -4.14 -27.03 -43.79
C LEU A 10 -2.82 -26.34 -44.17
N LEU A 11 -2.66 -25.07 -43.79
CA LEU A 11 -1.39 -24.35 -43.86
C LEU A 11 -0.40 -24.91 -42.81
N LYS A 12 0.64 -25.62 -43.26
CA LYS A 12 1.76 -26.03 -42.41
C LYS A 12 2.73 -24.85 -42.24
N LEU A 13 2.73 -24.25 -41.04
CA LEU A 13 3.73 -23.28 -40.61
C LEU A 13 5.03 -24.00 -40.24
N TYR A 14 6.09 -23.81 -41.02
CA TYR A 14 7.42 -24.32 -40.70
C TYR A 14 8.13 -23.33 -39.75
N LYS A 15 8.59 -23.83 -38.59
CA LYS A 15 9.36 -23.04 -37.63
C LYS A 15 10.85 -23.10 -37.99
N THR A 16 11.53 -21.96 -38.00
CA THR A 16 12.96 -21.88 -38.31
C THR A 16 13.78 -22.56 -37.21
N LYS A 17 14.61 -23.54 -37.61
CA LYS A 17 15.54 -24.22 -36.71
C LYS A 17 16.87 -23.47 -36.77
N ILE A 18 17.26 -22.82 -35.69
CA ILE A 18 18.59 -22.21 -35.58
C ILE A 18 19.59 -23.35 -35.45
N VAL A 19 20.46 -23.48 -36.45
CA VAL A 19 21.55 -24.44 -36.44
C VAL A 19 22.79 -23.69 -35.99
N THR A 20 23.22 -23.93 -34.75
CA THR A 20 24.49 -23.43 -34.23
C THR A 20 25.63 -24.22 -34.89
N VAL A 21 26.41 -23.55 -35.73
CA VAL A 21 27.62 -24.13 -36.33
C VAL A 21 28.76 -23.95 -35.35
N ASN A 22 29.24 -25.05 -34.76
CA ASN A 22 30.43 -25.01 -33.91
C ASN A 22 31.67 -24.88 -34.81
N GLN A 23 32.31 -23.72 -34.78
CA GLN A 23 33.60 -23.51 -35.43
C GLN A 23 34.74 -23.95 -34.50
N THR A 24 35.64 -24.78 -35.00
CA THR A 24 36.85 -25.20 -34.28
C THR A 24 37.92 -24.12 -34.42
N VAL A 25 38.08 -23.32 -33.37
CA VAL A 25 39.18 -22.36 -33.25
C VAL A 25 40.42 -23.09 -32.76
N LYS A 26 41.54 -22.95 -33.48
CA LYS A 26 42.83 -23.56 -33.10
C LYS A 26 43.46 -22.75 -31.95
N SER A 27 43.23 -23.19 -30.71
CA SER A 27 43.86 -22.60 -29.52
C SER A 27 45.26 -23.18 -29.30
N ARG A 28 46.18 -22.39 -28.71
CA ARG A 28 47.45 -22.93 -28.21
C ARG A 28 47.20 -23.65 -26.89
N LEU A 29 48.02 -24.65 -26.57
CA LEU A 29 47.89 -25.42 -25.33
C LEU A 29 47.89 -24.53 -24.07
N TYR A 30 48.71 -23.48 -24.06
CA TYR A 30 48.76 -22.51 -22.96
C TYR A 30 47.46 -21.72 -22.82
N ASP A 31 46.82 -21.34 -23.93
CA ASP A 31 45.53 -20.63 -23.91
C ASP A 31 44.46 -21.53 -23.29
N TYR A 32 44.43 -22.82 -23.69
CA TYR A 32 43.50 -23.81 -23.14
C TYR A 32 43.69 -24.03 -21.63
N ILE A 33 44.94 -24.19 -21.18
CA ILE A 33 45.26 -24.36 -19.76
C ILE A 33 44.89 -23.10 -18.97
N THR A 34 45.12 -21.92 -19.53
CA THR A 34 44.77 -20.64 -18.89
C THR A 34 43.27 -20.50 -18.70
N GLU A 35 42.47 -20.82 -19.72
CA GLU A 35 41.00 -20.80 -19.62
C GLU A 35 40.47 -21.78 -18.57
N LEU A 36 41.06 -22.99 -18.46
CA LEU A 36 40.69 -23.95 -17.42
C LEU A 36 40.95 -23.41 -16.00
N VAL A 37 42.09 -22.75 -15.80
CA VAL A 37 42.44 -22.14 -14.50
C VAL A 37 41.50 -20.98 -14.18
N ILE A 38 41.19 -20.13 -15.16
CA ILE A 38 40.25 -19.02 -15.02
C ILE A 38 38.85 -19.53 -14.65
N ASP A 39 38.38 -20.61 -15.29
CA ASP A 39 37.08 -21.18 -15.00
C ASP A 39 37.02 -21.82 -13.61
N GLY A 40 38.11 -22.43 -13.15
CA GLY A 40 38.26 -22.86 -11.76
C GLY A 40 38.12 -21.70 -10.77
N TRP A 41 38.83 -20.60 -11.02
CA TRP A 41 38.73 -19.40 -10.17
C TRP A 41 37.33 -18.78 -10.14
N LYS A 42 36.63 -18.77 -11.28
CA LYS A 42 35.23 -18.30 -11.33
C LYS A 42 34.30 -19.21 -10.52
N ALA A 43 34.56 -20.51 -10.50
CA ALA A 43 33.77 -21.46 -9.71
C ALA A 43 34.00 -21.21 -8.22
N ASP A 44 35.25 -21.10 -7.80
CA ASP A 44 35.63 -20.83 -6.40
C ASP A 44 35.05 -19.49 -5.90
N ASP A 45 35.09 -18.42 -6.70
CA ASP A 45 34.52 -17.12 -6.34
C ASP A 45 32.98 -17.17 -6.18
N ARG A 46 32.29 -17.96 -7.00
CA ARG A 46 30.84 -18.17 -6.85
C ARG A 46 30.52 -18.97 -5.59
N GLU A 47 31.32 -19.99 -5.28
CA GLU A 47 31.16 -20.77 -4.06
C GLU A 47 31.37 -19.91 -2.82
N ALA A 48 32.43 -19.10 -2.79
CA ALA A 48 32.71 -18.15 -1.71
C ALA A 48 31.54 -17.18 -1.49
N LYS A 49 31.04 -16.53 -2.56
CA LYS A 49 29.85 -15.65 -2.47
C LYS A 49 28.60 -16.36 -1.98
N SER A 50 28.39 -17.60 -2.42
CA SER A 50 27.22 -18.38 -1.97
C SER A 50 27.30 -18.71 -0.48
N LEU A 51 28.53 -18.93 0.03
CA LEU A 51 28.81 -19.24 1.41
C LEU A 51 28.66 -17.98 2.28
N GLU A 52 29.20 -16.85 1.84
CA GLU A 52 29.00 -15.54 2.48
C GLU A 52 27.52 -15.19 2.58
N TYR A 53 26.77 -15.30 1.49
CA TYR A 53 25.32 -15.05 1.50
C TYR A 53 24.57 -15.99 2.45
N ARG A 54 25.00 -17.25 2.54
CA ARG A 54 24.43 -18.21 3.49
C ARG A 54 24.76 -17.84 4.93
N LEU A 55 25.99 -17.40 5.21
CA LEU A 55 26.39 -16.94 6.54
C LEU A 55 25.64 -15.66 6.93
N GLU A 56 25.53 -14.69 6.03
CA GLU A 56 24.72 -13.49 6.22
C GLU A 56 23.27 -13.87 6.52
N SER A 57 22.66 -14.78 5.76
CA SER A 57 21.32 -15.29 6.03
C SER A 57 21.21 -15.92 7.42
N ILE A 58 22.16 -16.76 7.83
CA ILE A 58 22.20 -17.36 9.18
C ILE A 58 22.31 -16.28 10.25
N THR A 59 23.17 -15.27 10.06
CA THR A 59 23.33 -14.16 11.01
C THR A 59 22.07 -13.30 11.12
N LEU A 60 21.41 -13.01 10.00
CA LEU A 60 20.13 -12.29 9.96
C LEU A 60 19.01 -13.08 10.65
N HIS A 61 19.03 -14.42 10.55
CA HIS A 61 18.09 -15.29 11.27
C HIS A 61 18.46 -15.51 12.74
N GLY A 62 19.68 -15.18 13.15
CA GLY A 62 20.16 -15.25 14.53
C GLY A 62 19.89 -13.99 15.35
N LEU A 63 19.56 -12.86 14.70
CA LEU A 63 19.05 -11.69 15.40
C LEU A 63 17.72 -12.07 16.06
N ALA A 64 17.58 -11.80 17.35
CA ALA A 64 16.35 -12.04 18.13
C ALA A 64 15.16 -11.16 17.68
N GLU A 65 15.30 -10.48 16.54
CA GLU A 65 14.26 -9.71 15.91
C GLU A 65 13.43 -10.62 15.01
N PRO A 66 12.12 -10.78 15.27
CA PRO A 66 11.28 -11.59 14.43
C PRO A 66 11.26 -11.03 12.99
N THR A 67 11.78 -11.83 12.05
CA THR A 67 11.97 -11.48 10.62
C THR A 67 10.68 -11.12 9.89
N LYS A 68 9.52 -11.44 10.49
CA LYS A 68 8.19 -11.09 10.01
C LYS A 68 7.31 -10.83 11.23
N PRO A 69 6.29 -9.96 11.15
CA PRO A 69 5.21 -10.02 12.10
C PRO A 69 4.62 -11.45 12.06
N LEU A 70 4.72 -12.17 13.18
CA LEU A 70 3.88 -13.33 13.45
C LEU A 70 2.44 -12.85 13.22
N ARG A 71 1.73 -13.47 12.27
CA ARG A 71 0.40 -13.03 11.81
C ARG A 71 -0.43 -12.39 12.94
N GLY A 72 -0.81 -11.13 12.76
CA GLY A 72 -1.63 -10.38 13.74
C GLY A 72 -0.86 -9.52 14.74
N GLN A 73 0.48 -9.53 14.74
CA GLN A 73 1.28 -8.58 15.52
C GLN A 73 1.83 -7.47 14.62
N PHE A 74 1.70 -6.21 15.03
CA PHE A 74 2.37 -5.10 14.34
C PHE A 74 3.89 -5.23 14.55
N SER A 75 4.68 -5.23 13.47
CA SER A 75 6.14 -4.99 13.60
C SER A 75 6.37 -3.58 14.14
N ALA A 76 7.48 -3.34 14.85
CA ALA A 76 7.78 -2.02 15.42
C ALA A 76 7.71 -0.90 14.35
N ILE A 77 8.32 -1.13 13.19
CA ILE A 77 8.28 -0.21 12.04
C ILE A 77 6.85 -0.03 11.51
N SER A 78 6.08 -1.11 11.36
CA SER A 78 4.69 -0.99 10.89
C SER A 78 3.79 -0.26 11.88
N LYS A 79 4.09 -0.34 13.18
CA LYS A 79 3.37 0.36 14.24
C LYS A 79 3.61 1.86 14.13
N ASP A 80 4.85 2.28 13.92
CA ASP A 80 5.19 3.70 13.70
C ASP A 80 4.57 4.24 12.41
N ILE A 81 4.65 3.48 11.30
CA ILE A 81 4.00 3.85 10.04
C ILE A 81 2.49 4.00 10.25
N TRP A 82 1.87 3.07 10.96
CA TRP A 82 0.44 3.13 11.25
C TRP A 82 0.07 4.32 12.15
N GLN A 83 0.84 4.59 13.20
CA GLN A 83 0.62 5.75 14.07
C GLN A 83 0.79 7.07 13.30
N SER A 84 1.80 7.17 12.42
CA SER A 84 2.05 8.36 11.60
C SER A 84 0.99 8.62 10.53
N SER A 85 0.28 7.58 10.08
CA SER A 85 -0.76 7.67 9.05
C SER A 85 -2.16 7.85 9.62
N GLN A 86 -2.34 7.89 10.94
CA GLN A 86 -3.64 8.17 11.53
C GLN A 86 -4.09 9.61 11.27
N PRO A 87 -5.36 9.83 10.92
CA PRO A 87 -5.93 11.18 10.91
C PRO A 87 -5.93 11.75 12.33
N LEU A 88 -5.95 13.07 12.50
CA LEU A 88 -6.00 13.68 13.84
C LEU A 88 -7.32 13.36 14.59
N PHE A 89 -8.41 13.24 13.83
CA PHE A 89 -9.74 13.00 14.40
C PHE A 89 -10.66 12.24 13.44
N TYR A 90 -11.72 11.68 14.00
CA TYR A 90 -12.83 11.06 13.30
C TYR A 90 -14.14 11.78 13.64
N ILE A 91 -14.90 12.17 12.63
CA ILE A 91 -16.26 12.68 12.82
C ILE A 91 -17.18 11.48 13.02
N GLU A 92 -17.77 11.34 14.22
CA GLU A 92 -18.67 10.24 14.51
C GLU A 92 -20.09 10.57 14.08
N ASN A 93 -20.62 11.68 14.58
CA ASN A 93 -22.02 12.04 14.42
C ASN A 93 -22.21 13.55 14.46
N MET A 94 -23.31 14.01 13.86
CA MET A 94 -23.76 15.41 13.93
C MET A 94 -25.15 15.45 14.57
N ALA A 95 -25.35 16.38 15.50
CA ALA A 95 -26.59 16.51 16.26
C ALA A 95 -26.94 17.99 16.53
N ILE A 96 -28.07 18.21 17.18
CA ILE A 96 -28.50 19.53 17.66
C ILE A 96 -28.53 19.46 19.18
N SER A 97 -27.93 20.47 19.84
CA SER A 97 -27.98 20.57 21.30
C SER A 97 -29.40 20.87 21.75
N GLY A 98 -29.94 20.08 22.68
CA GLY A 98 -31.28 20.33 23.23
C GLY A 98 -31.38 21.62 24.04
N ILE A 99 -30.25 22.13 24.55
CA ILE A 99 -30.20 23.31 25.41
C ILE A 99 -30.03 24.59 24.58
N THR A 100 -29.00 24.63 23.73
CA THR A 100 -28.70 25.82 22.93
C THR A 100 -29.41 25.85 21.59
N LEU A 101 -30.02 24.72 21.19
CA LEU A 101 -30.61 24.52 19.85
C LEU A 101 -29.62 24.75 18.70
N LYS A 102 -28.32 24.78 19.01
CA LYS A 102 -27.24 24.93 18.02
C LYS A 102 -26.77 23.57 17.52
N PRO A 103 -26.45 23.44 16.23
CA PRO A 103 -25.86 22.21 15.70
C PRO A 103 -24.46 22.01 16.28
N PHE A 104 -24.11 20.76 16.56
CA PHE A 104 -22.76 20.39 16.99
C PHE A 104 -22.34 19.07 16.34
N VAL A 105 -21.04 18.85 16.26
CA VAL A 105 -20.44 17.60 15.78
C VAL A 105 -19.73 16.93 16.93
N LYS A 106 -19.97 15.62 17.08
CA LYS A 106 -19.23 14.75 17.97
C LYS A 106 -18.02 14.21 17.21
N VAL A 107 -16.84 14.53 17.73
CA VAL A 107 -15.56 14.22 17.12
C VAL A 107 -14.76 13.37 18.08
N ARG A 108 -14.25 12.23 17.63
CA ARG A 108 -13.33 11.38 18.41
C ARG A 108 -11.89 11.70 18.00
N LEU A 109 -11.03 11.97 18.96
CA LEU A 109 -9.59 12.11 18.69
C LEU A 109 -9.01 10.75 18.28
N ALA A 110 -8.08 10.71 17.34
CA ALA A 110 -7.54 9.42 16.90
C ALA A 110 -6.62 8.78 17.94
N SER A 111 -5.81 9.60 18.61
CA SER A 111 -4.85 9.20 19.64
C SER A 111 -5.47 8.83 20.99
N SER A 112 -6.77 9.11 21.20
CA SER A 112 -7.43 8.99 22.50
C SER A 112 -8.88 8.50 22.36
N TYR A 113 -9.45 7.99 23.46
CA TYR A 113 -10.89 7.71 23.56
C TYR A 113 -11.73 8.95 23.89
N MET A 114 -11.11 10.13 23.91
CA MET A 114 -11.82 11.38 24.15
C MET A 114 -12.68 11.82 22.98
N HIS A 115 -13.89 12.29 23.32
CA HIS A 115 -14.83 12.88 22.40
C HIS A 115 -14.96 14.38 22.65
N LEU A 116 -14.77 15.17 21.62
CA LEU A 116 -15.02 16.61 21.61
C LEU A 116 -16.38 16.89 20.97
N HIS A 117 -17.10 17.85 21.53
CA HIS A 117 -18.35 18.36 20.98
C HIS A 117 -18.11 19.77 20.43
N VAL A 118 -17.92 19.86 19.11
CA VAL A 118 -17.60 21.12 18.43
C VAL A 118 -18.89 21.79 17.99
N ASN A 119 -19.12 23.02 18.42
CA ASN A 119 -20.29 23.80 18.01
C ASN A 119 -20.13 24.29 16.57
N LEU A 120 -21.12 24.01 15.73
CA LEU A 120 -21.13 24.38 14.32
C LEU A 120 -21.71 25.77 14.03
N GLY A 121 -22.31 26.43 15.03
CA GLY A 121 -22.92 27.75 14.88
C GLY A 121 -23.88 27.81 13.68
N ASP A 122 -23.64 28.78 12.78
CA ASP A 122 -24.49 29.06 11.62
C ASP A 122 -24.03 28.40 10.31
N THR A 123 -23.02 27.52 10.35
CA THR A 123 -22.47 26.83 9.15
C THR A 123 -23.54 26.11 8.33
N LEU A 124 -24.55 25.55 8.99
CA LEU A 124 -25.63 24.83 8.33
C LEU A 124 -26.71 25.76 7.74
N ARG A 125 -26.62 27.09 7.86
CA ARG A 125 -27.70 28.02 7.47
C ARG A 125 -28.06 27.91 5.98
N GLY A 126 -27.09 27.69 5.10
CA GLY A 126 -27.27 27.57 3.64
C GLY A 126 -27.86 26.23 3.15
N VAL A 127 -28.07 25.24 4.04
CA VAL A 127 -28.63 23.93 3.66
C VAL A 127 -30.16 23.95 3.74
N SER A 128 -30.84 23.24 2.84
CA SER A 128 -32.29 23.05 2.96
C SER A 128 -32.67 22.27 4.23
N LYS A 129 -33.82 22.59 4.84
CA LYS A 129 -34.30 21.95 6.08
C LYS A 129 -34.31 20.42 6.01
N ASN A 130 -34.74 19.86 4.88
CA ASN A 130 -34.80 18.40 4.68
C ASN A 130 -33.39 17.79 4.59
N LYS A 131 -32.45 18.44 3.90
CA LYS A 131 -31.07 17.94 3.80
C LYS A 131 -30.36 17.98 5.15
N LYS A 132 -30.56 19.04 5.96
CA LYS A 132 -30.08 19.07 7.37
C LYS A 132 -30.63 17.90 8.18
N ARG A 133 -31.95 17.68 8.14
CA ARG A 133 -32.61 16.59 8.88
C ARG A 133 -32.10 15.21 8.47
N LYS A 134 -31.90 14.97 7.18
CA LYS A 134 -31.35 13.70 6.67
C LYS A 134 -29.88 13.52 7.04
N ALA A 135 -29.08 14.59 7.04
CA ALA A 135 -27.69 14.53 7.48
C ALA A 135 -27.58 14.19 8.97
N ILE A 136 -28.38 14.84 9.82
CA ILE A 136 -28.39 14.57 11.27
C ILE A 136 -28.93 13.18 11.59
N ARG A 137 -30.05 12.77 10.97
CA ARG A 137 -30.72 11.51 11.32
C ARG A 137 -30.04 10.27 10.72
N TYR A 138 -29.51 10.39 9.52
CA TYR A 138 -29.04 9.24 8.73
C TYR A 138 -27.59 9.35 8.27
N GLY A 139 -26.85 10.39 8.68
CA GLY A 139 -25.49 10.62 8.21
C GLY A 139 -25.38 10.86 6.70
N LYS A 140 -26.44 11.38 6.06
CA LYS A 140 -26.39 11.68 4.62
C LYS A 140 -25.39 12.81 4.33
N PRO A 141 -24.65 12.73 3.21
CA PRO A 141 -23.64 13.73 2.87
C PRO A 141 -24.26 15.12 2.65
N LEU A 142 -23.53 16.13 3.09
CA LEU A 142 -23.84 17.54 2.92
C LEU A 142 -23.26 18.04 1.58
N PRO A 143 -23.59 19.27 1.14
CA PRO A 143 -22.84 19.89 0.05
C PRO A 143 -21.36 19.98 0.41
N GLN A 144 -20.48 19.68 -0.54
CA GLN A 144 -19.03 19.61 -0.33
C GLN A 144 -18.47 20.89 0.31
N THR A 145 -18.93 22.06 -0.13
CA THR A 145 -18.51 23.36 0.44
C THR A 145 -18.78 23.47 1.94
N ILE A 146 -19.85 22.85 2.43
CA ILE A 146 -20.22 22.89 3.85
C ILE A 146 -19.44 21.85 4.64
N GLU A 147 -19.19 20.68 4.05
CA GLU A 147 -18.32 19.66 4.66
C GLU A 147 -16.91 20.20 4.88
N GLU A 148 -16.34 20.90 3.90
CA GLU A 148 -15.03 21.56 4.01
C GLU A 148 -15.01 22.60 5.14
N THR A 149 -16.06 23.42 5.27
CA THR A 149 -16.16 24.39 6.38
C THR A 149 -16.26 23.72 7.74
N ILE A 150 -17.01 22.62 7.84
CA ILE A 150 -17.14 21.83 9.08
C ILE A 150 -15.78 21.23 9.44
N ILE A 151 -15.09 20.62 8.47
CA ILE A 151 -13.76 20.02 8.67
C ILE A 151 -12.75 21.08 9.10
N SER A 152 -12.77 22.27 8.51
CA SER A 152 -11.90 23.39 8.90
C SER A 152 -12.14 23.83 10.35
N LEU A 153 -13.40 23.99 10.77
CA LEU A 153 -13.75 24.33 12.14
C LEU A 153 -13.37 23.24 13.15
N VAL A 154 -13.62 21.98 12.80
CA VAL A 154 -13.23 20.85 13.64
C VAL A 154 -11.72 20.76 13.78
N ASN A 155 -10.97 20.89 12.67
CA ASN A 155 -9.52 20.96 12.69
C ASN A 155 -9.03 22.03 13.67
N LYS A 156 -9.56 23.26 13.54
CA LYS A 156 -9.17 24.36 14.43
C LYS A 156 -9.45 24.05 15.90
N ALA A 157 -10.61 23.49 16.21
CA ALA A 157 -10.96 23.13 17.59
C ALA A 157 -10.09 21.99 18.13
N VAL A 158 -9.74 21.00 17.31
CA VAL A 158 -8.86 19.90 17.68
C VAL A 158 -7.42 20.39 17.89
N THR A 159 -6.91 21.25 17.01
CA THR A 159 -5.56 21.81 17.15
C THR A 159 -5.43 22.69 18.39
N ASP A 160 -6.46 23.47 18.70
CA ASP A 160 -6.51 24.32 19.90
C ASP A 160 -6.52 23.45 21.17
N TYR A 161 -7.33 22.38 21.17
CA TYR A 161 -7.37 21.42 22.27
C TYR A 161 -6.03 20.68 22.48
N LEU A 162 -5.35 20.28 21.40
CA LEU A 162 -4.06 19.58 21.48
C LEU A 162 -2.89 20.50 21.87
N ALA A 163 -3.06 21.82 21.76
CA ALA A 163 -2.04 22.80 22.14
C ALA A 163 -2.06 23.13 23.65
N HIS A 164 -3.12 22.72 24.37
CA HIS A 164 -3.32 22.94 25.80
C HIS A 164 -3.18 21.64 26.60
#